data_AF-A0A932J4P1-F1
#
_entry.id   AF-A0A932J4P1-F1
#
_cell.length_a   1.000
_cell.length_b   1.000
_cell.length_c   1.000
_cell.angle_alpha   90.00
_cell.angle_beta   90.00
_cell.angle_gamma   90.00
#
_symmetry.space_group_name_H-M   'P 1'
#
loop_
_entity.id
_entity.type
_entity.pdbx_description
1 polymer ?
#
loop_
_entity_poly.entity_id
_entity_poly.type
_entity_poly.pdbx_seq_one_letter_code
_entity_poly.pdbx_strand_id
1 'polypeptide(L)' 'MENKIGIILNCRDVHALVSQGLDRKLGRSERIRMQMHLLICKHCTNFNQQMQLMRAAMRKLPLGDDAERG' A
#
# COMPACT_ATOMS: atom_id res chain seq x y z
N MET A 1 4.73 7.55 22.28
CA MET A 1 3.40 8.19 22.34
C MET A 1 2.83 8.17 20.93
N GLU A 2 2.24 7.07 20.49
CA GLU A 2 1.58 6.98 19.19
C GLU A 2 0.15 6.52 19.42
N ASN A 3 -0.69 7.54 19.63
CA ASN A 3 -2.06 7.38 20.04
C ASN A 3 -2.89 6.94 18.81
N LYS A 4 -3.19 5.63 18.74
CA LYS A 4 -4.16 5.02 17.82
C LYS A 4 -5.59 5.46 18.22
N ILE A 5 -6.00 6.65 17.82
CA ILE A 5 -7.40 7.12 17.89
C ILE A 5 -7.58 7.99 16.64
N GLY A 6 -8.12 7.52 15.51
CA GLY A 6 -9.49 7.02 15.37
C GLY A 6 -10.39 8.17 14.92
N ILE A 7 -10.39 8.51 13.62
CA ILE A 7 -11.54 8.98 12.78
C ILE A 7 -11.07 9.70 11.49
N ILE A 8 -9.93 10.41 11.46
CA ILE A 8 -9.43 11.10 10.24
C ILE A 8 -8.01 10.60 9.92
N LEU A 9 -7.85 9.89 8.79
CA LEU A 9 -6.52 9.55 8.26
C LEU A 9 -5.97 10.75 7.50
N ASN A 10 -4.75 11.15 7.81
CA ASN A 10 -4.00 12.10 7.01
C ASN A 10 -3.22 11.38 5.91
N CYS A 11 -2.71 12.13 4.93
CA CYS A 11 -1.93 11.59 3.81
C CYS A 11 -0.79 10.67 4.29
N ARG A 12 -0.12 11.02 5.40
CA ARG A 12 0.97 10.21 5.99
C ARG A 12 0.49 8.84 6.47
N ASP A 13 -0.65 8.78 7.14
CA ASP A 13 -1.23 7.52 7.62
C ASP A 13 -1.67 6.64 6.45
N VAL A 14 -2.23 7.25 5.40
CA VAL A 14 -2.59 6.55 4.16
C VAL A 14 -1.37 5.99 3.46
N HIS A 15 -0.27 6.76 3.38
CA HIS A 15 0.98 6.26 2.80
C HIS A 15 1.53 5.07 3.61
N ALA A 16 1.47 5.15 4.93
CA ALA A 16 1.85 4.04 5.81
C ALA A 16 0.95 2.81 5.58
N LEU A 17 -0.36 2.98 5.47
CA LEU A 17 -1.30 1.88 5.19
C LEU A 17 -1.10 1.29 3.79
N VAL A 18 -0.87 2.11 2.76
CA VAL A 18 -0.55 1.65 1.40
C VAL A 18 0.71 0.80 1.42
N SER A 19 1.79 1.29 2.06
CA SER A 19 3.05 0.55 2.21
C SER A 19 2.85 -0.75 2.99
N GLN A 20 2.12 -0.72 4.11
CA GLN A 20 1.79 -1.92 4.87
C GLN A 20 0.94 -2.89 4.05
N GLY A 21 0.07 -2.41 3.16
CA GLY A 21 -0.73 -3.24 2.25
C GLY A 21 0.09 -3.95 1.18
N LEU A 22 1.31 -3.47 0.88
CA LEU A 22 2.26 -4.15 0.01
C LEU A 22 2.91 -5.34 0.71
N ASP A 23 3.22 -5.20 1.99
CA ASP A 23 3.90 -6.21 2.81
C ASP A 23 2.93 -7.23 3.41
N ARG A 24 1.87 -6.76 4.07
CA ARG A 24 0.87 -7.56 4.80
C ARG A 24 -0.56 -7.27 4.34
N LYS A 25 -1.48 -8.16 4.73
CA LYS A 25 -2.92 -7.91 4.56
C LYS A 25 -3.39 -6.88 5.60
N LEU A 26 -3.94 -5.75 5.15
CA LEU A 26 -4.58 -4.77 6.01
C LEU A 26 -5.88 -5.31 6.62
N GLY A 27 -6.22 -4.87 7.83
CA GLY A 27 -7.54 -5.12 8.41
C GLY A 27 -8.66 -4.46 7.61
N ARG A 28 -9.87 -5.02 7.68
CA ARG A 28 -11.04 -4.50 6.93
C ARG A 28 -11.32 -3.02 7.24
N SER A 29 -11.24 -2.62 8.50
CA SER A 29 -11.47 -1.23 8.94
C SER A 29 -10.37 -0.25 8.50
N GLU A 30 -9.11 -0.68 8.43
CA GLU A 30 -8.01 0.12 7.91
C GLU A 30 -8.16 0.33 6.40
N ARG A 31 -8.54 -0.73 5.68
CA ARG A 31 -8.78 -0.69 4.24
C ARG A 31 -9.90 0.28 3.87
N ILE A 32 -11.02 0.26 4.60
CA ILE A 32 -12.15 1.17 4.35
C ILE A 32 -11.73 2.62 4.58
N ARG A 33 -11.06 2.92 5.71
CA ARG A 33 -10.58 4.28 6.01
C ARG A 33 -9.60 4.78 4.95
N MET A 34 -8.66 3.94 4.53
CA MET A 34 -7.72 4.24 3.46
C MET A 34 -8.46 4.58 2.16
N GLN A 35 -9.41 3.73 1.75
CA GLN A 35 -10.20 3.96 0.53
C GLN A 35 -10.98 5.28 0.58
N MET A 36 -11.60 5.62 1.70
CA MET A 36 -12.29 6.90 1.84
C MET A 36 -11.36 8.10 1.60
N HIS A 37 -10.13 8.08 2.14
CA HIS A 37 -9.17 9.15 1.88
C HIS A 37 -8.70 9.19 0.42
N LEU A 38 -8.54 8.04 -0.23
CA LEU A 38 -8.17 7.97 -1.65
C LEU A 38 -9.25 8.54 -2.59
N LEU A 39 -10.51 8.64 -2.15
CA LEU A 39 -11.58 9.25 -2.93
C LEU A 39 -11.52 10.79 -2.91
N ILE A 40 -11.00 11.39 -1.83
CA ILE A 40 -10.94 12.84 -1.65
C ILE A 40 -9.58 13.44 -2.02
N CYS A 41 -8.49 12.66 -1.90
CA CYS A 41 -7.13 13.14 -2.09
C CYS A 41 -6.47 12.49 -3.32
N LYS A 42 -6.46 13.22 -4.44
CA LYS A 42 -5.86 12.78 -5.71
C LYS A 42 -4.37 12.41 -5.59
N HIS A 43 -3.63 13.10 -4.72
CA HIS A 43 -2.21 12.80 -4.47
C HIS A 43 -2.04 11.38 -3.91
N CYS A 44 -2.82 11.03 -2.88
CA CYS A 44 -2.78 9.69 -2.31
C CYS A 44 -3.32 8.64 -3.30
N THR A 45 -4.31 8.97 -4.13
CA THR A 45 -4.79 8.07 -5.20
C THR A 45 -3.68 7.73 -6.20
N ASN A 46 -2.92 8.74 -6.64
CA ASN A 46 -1.79 8.55 -7.55
C ASN A 46 -0.69 7.73 -6.90
N PHE A 47 -0.35 8.03 -5.65
CA PHE A 47 0.64 7.26 -4.89
C PHE A 47 0.26 5.77 -4.78
N ASN A 48 -1.00 5.48 -4.42
CA ASN A 48 -1.48 4.10 -4.34
C ASN A 48 -1.39 3.40 -5.70
N GLN A 49 -1.75 4.06 -6.81
CA GLN A 49 -1.62 3.48 -8.16
C GLN A 49 -0.17 3.17 -8.52
N GLN A 50 0.78 4.08 -8.24
CA GLN A 50 2.21 3.85 -8.48
C GLN A 50 2.70 2.62 -7.70
N MET A 51 2.32 2.49 -6.44
CA MET A 51 2.70 1.35 -5.60
C MET A 51 2.12 0.02 -6.11
N GLN A 52 0.88 0.02 -6.59
CA GLN A 52 0.29 -1.17 -7.20
C GLN A 52 0.97 -1.54 -8.53
N LEU A 53 1.34 -0.55 -9.33
CA LEU A 53 2.10 -0.78 -10.58
C LEU A 53 3.45 -1.41 -10.28
N MET A 54 4.20 -0.88 -9.30
CA MET A 54 5.47 -1.47 -8.86
C MET A 54 5.26 -2.92 -8.40
N ARG A 55 4.26 -3.18 -7.57
CA ARG A 55 3.96 -4.55 -7.10
C ARG A 55 3.60 -5.49 -8.25
N ALA A 56 2.83 -5.02 -9.21
CA ALA A 56 2.44 -5.80 -10.39
C ALA A 56 3.66 -6.10 -11.28
N ALA A 57 4.55 -5.13 -11.46
CA ALA A 57 5.81 -5.33 -12.20
C ALA A 57 6.71 -6.36 -11.49
N MET A 58 6.90 -6.23 -10.18
CA MET A 58 7.68 -7.20 -9.38
C MET A 58 7.11 -8.62 -9.44
N ARG A 59 5.78 -8.78 -9.48
CA ARG A 59 5.13 -10.10 -9.62
C ARG A 59 5.24 -10.69 -11.02
N LYS A 60 5.43 -9.85 -12.04
CA LYS A 60 5.59 -10.26 -13.44
C LYS A 60 7.03 -10.55 -13.81
N LEU A 61 7.99 -10.09 -13.01
CA LEU A 61 9.36 -10.52 -13.16
C LEU A 61 9.41 -12.01 -12.84
N PRO A 62 9.83 -12.89 -13.77
CA PRO A 62 10.24 -14.22 -13.38
C PRO A 62 11.42 -14.00 -12.43
N LEU A 63 11.18 -14.18 -11.13
CA LEU A 63 12.27 -14.47 -10.20
C LEU A 63 12.75 -15.84 -10.65
N GLY A 64 13.66 -15.82 -11.62
CA GLY A 64 14.27 -17.02 -12.16
C GLY A 64 14.92 -17.76 -11.02
N ASP A 65 14.38 -18.93 -10.72
CA ASP A 65 15.10 -20.06 -10.17
C ASP A 65 16.25 -20.45 -11.14
N ASP A 66 17.22 -19.57 -11.31
CA ASP A 66 18.44 -19.79 -12.11
C ASP A 66 19.72 -19.68 -11.24
N ALA A 67 19.59 -19.80 -9.91
CA ALA A 67 20.73 -19.87 -8.99
C ALA A 67 21.31 -21.31 -8.83
N GLU A 68 21.04 -22.21 -9.78
CA GLU A 68 21.60 -23.59 -9.82
C GLU A 68 22.19 -23.98 -11.20
N ARG A 69 22.83 -23.04 -11.92
CA ARG A 69 23.82 -23.44 -12.94
C ARG A 69 24.83 -22.35 -13.26
N GLY A 70 26.04 -22.50 -12.72
CA GLY A 70 27.22 -21.69 -12.98
C GLY A 70 28.31 -22.02 -11.99
#